data_AF-A0AAN0J7J8-F1
#
_entry.id   AF-A0AAN0J7J8-F1
#
_cell.length_a   1.000
_cell.length_b   1.000
_cell.length_c   1.000
_cell.angle_alpha   90.00
_cell.angle_beta   90.00
_cell.angle_gamma   90.00
#
_symmetry.space_group_name_H-M   'P 1'
#
loop_
_entity.id
_entity.type
_entity.pdbx_description
1 polymer ?
#
loop_
_entity_poly.entity_id
_entity_poly.type
_entity_poly.pdbx_seq_one_letter_code
_entity_poly.pdbx_strand_id
1 'polypeptide(L)'
;MMFQHMIEANNLPFDEYLDNPEQDIEFIKELMTGVKGPQVKIREDKVFLYEIVVNRMSGLDVNRIDSTMRDSVVLGKRILHWRKILNKIRVKVCPDGKKHICANEEDLDKYNGLFADRHALFKELYFERKNRIVATMINQIFIKCGKAEFIKGPDGNRLSLIDAIKTMDTYCRINDSIIGIIRETVADTEVEKLIQFLRSSKLFIPIGYVKNCQLAGGAQQLKEEIAAYEDGLSEDDIIVDVAESGYEGATSESMYYISSDGTVKQWTTEWVSSIKCIIYCSPK
;
A
#
# COMPACT_ATOMS: atom_id res chain seq x y z
N MET A 1 -0.38 -16.22 2.13
CA MET A 1 0.50 -17.08 1.32
C MET A 1 1.92 -17.11 1.86
N MET A 2 2.67 -16.00 1.88
CA MET A 2 4.07 -16.01 2.37
C MET A 2 4.22 -16.45 3.83
N PHE A 3 3.33 -15.98 4.73
CA PHE A 3 3.35 -16.41 6.13
C PHE A 3 3.23 -17.93 6.29
N GLN A 4 2.30 -18.55 5.56
CA GLN A 4 2.13 -20.01 5.58
C GLN A 4 3.39 -20.72 5.05
N HIS A 5 3.94 -20.24 3.93
CA HIS A 5 5.17 -20.80 3.36
C HIS A 5 6.35 -20.70 4.33
N MET A 6 6.47 -19.59 5.06
CA MET A 6 7.52 -19.41 6.08
C MET A 6 7.41 -20.44 7.21
N ILE A 7 6.19 -20.83 7.62
CA ILE A 7 5.97 -21.86 8.63
C ILE A 7 6.47 -23.21 8.12
N GLU A 8 6.00 -23.60 6.93
CA GLU A 8 6.26 -24.90 6.32
C GLU A 8 7.74 -25.06 5.95
N ALA A 9 8.33 -24.07 5.26
CA ALA A 9 9.70 -24.14 4.77
C ALA A 9 10.75 -24.15 5.89
N ASN A 10 10.43 -23.57 7.05
CA ASN A 10 11.36 -23.49 8.18
C ASN A 10 11.00 -24.45 9.33
N ASN A 11 9.96 -25.27 9.17
CA ASN A 11 9.41 -26.11 10.23
C ASN A 11 9.26 -25.34 11.56
N LEU A 12 8.62 -24.15 11.50
CA LEU A 12 8.51 -23.30 12.68
C LEU A 12 7.74 -24.03 13.80
N PRO A 13 8.29 -24.13 15.02
CA PRO A 13 7.75 -24.96 16.09
C PRO A 13 6.57 -24.28 16.80
N PHE A 14 5.55 -23.83 16.06
CA PHE A 14 4.38 -23.16 16.65
C PHE A 14 3.62 -24.05 17.64
N ASP A 15 3.69 -25.37 17.46
CA ASP A 15 3.11 -26.35 18.39
C ASP A 15 3.76 -26.31 19.78
N GLU A 16 4.96 -25.76 19.92
CA GLU A 16 5.64 -25.58 21.22
C GLU A 16 5.19 -24.31 21.96
N TYR A 17 4.66 -23.31 21.23
CA TYR A 17 4.40 -21.96 21.76
C TYR A 17 2.92 -21.55 21.73
N LEU A 18 2.08 -22.24 20.96
CA LEU A 18 0.65 -21.93 20.81
C LEU A 18 -0.19 -23.07 21.39
N ASP A 19 -1.20 -22.70 22.19
CA ASP A 19 -2.13 -23.67 22.79
C ASP A 19 -3.01 -24.35 21.73
N ASN A 20 -3.38 -23.62 20.66
CA ASN A 20 -4.18 -24.14 19.55
C ASN A 20 -3.58 -23.69 18.20
N PRO A 21 -2.46 -24.30 17.75
CA PRO A 21 -1.69 -23.82 16.61
C PRO A 21 -2.51 -23.58 15.35
N GLU A 22 -3.40 -24.51 14.98
CA GLU A 22 -4.26 -24.36 13.80
C GLU A 22 -5.17 -23.11 13.90
N GLN A 23 -5.87 -22.94 15.03
CA GLN A 23 -6.78 -21.81 15.24
C GLN A 23 -6.03 -20.49 15.37
N ASP A 24 -4.89 -20.49 16.05
CA ASP A 24 -4.10 -19.29 16.30
C ASP A 24 -3.36 -18.82 15.04
N ILE A 25 -2.85 -19.75 14.22
CA ILE A 25 -2.29 -19.42 12.89
C ILE A 25 -3.36 -18.80 11.99
N GLU A 26 -4.57 -19.37 11.98
CA GLU A 26 -5.67 -18.80 11.20
C GLU A 26 -6.06 -17.42 11.73
N PHE A 27 -6.10 -17.25 13.06
CA PHE A 27 -6.37 -15.95 13.67
C PHE A 27 -5.30 -14.91 13.29
N ILE A 28 -4.02 -15.28 13.30
CA ILE A 28 -2.93 -14.40 12.85
C ILE A 28 -3.13 -13.99 11.39
N LYS A 29 -3.52 -14.91 10.49
CA LYS A 29 -3.82 -14.58 9.09
C LYS A 29 -4.98 -13.59 8.97
N GLU A 30 -6.04 -13.77 9.76
CA GLU A 30 -7.14 -12.81 9.80
C GLU A 30 -6.67 -11.43 10.30
N LEU A 31 -5.84 -11.36 11.35
CA LEU A 31 -5.26 -10.10 11.85
C LEU A 31 -4.35 -9.41 10.82
N MET A 32 -3.54 -10.17 10.07
CA MET A 32 -2.65 -9.65 9.02
C MET A 32 -3.40 -9.04 7.84
N THR A 33 -4.64 -9.48 7.59
CA THR A 33 -5.48 -8.93 6.52
C THR A 33 -6.50 -7.91 7.05
N GLY A 34 -6.78 -7.94 8.35
CA GLY A 34 -7.88 -7.21 8.99
C GLY A 34 -9.27 -7.71 8.57
N VAL A 35 -9.34 -8.81 7.81
CA VAL A 35 -10.61 -9.38 7.34
C VAL A 35 -11.09 -10.39 8.37
N LYS A 36 -12.28 -10.12 8.89
CA LYS A 36 -12.99 -10.95 9.87
C LYS A 36 -13.44 -12.26 9.22
N GLY A 37 -12.93 -13.39 9.70
CA GLY A 37 -13.25 -14.73 9.23
C GLY A 37 -13.87 -15.61 10.32
N PRO A 38 -13.77 -16.95 10.20
CA PRO A 38 -14.31 -17.89 11.17
C PRO A 38 -13.81 -17.67 12.61
N GLN A 39 -12.57 -17.20 12.79
CA GLN A 39 -11.97 -17.02 14.12
C GLN A 39 -12.65 -15.94 14.95
N VAL A 40 -13.37 -15.02 14.31
CA VAL A 40 -14.15 -13.98 15.00
C VAL A 40 -15.28 -14.57 15.84
N LYS A 41 -15.95 -15.63 15.37
CA LYS A 41 -17.06 -16.26 16.11
C LYS A 41 -16.58 -16.92 17.40
N ILE A 42 -15.35 -17.45 17.37
CA ILE A 42 -14.69 -18.06 18.53
C ILE A 42 -14.22 -16.98 19.52
N ARG A 43 -13.95 -15.78 19.03
CA ARG A 43 -13.38 -14.65 19.79
C ARG A 43 -14.32 -13.43 19.81
N GLU A 44 -15.62 -13.66 19.92
CA GLU A 44 -16.63 -12.59 19.79
C GLU A 44 -16.44 -11.48 20.84
N ASP A 45 -16.03 -11.84 22.06
CA ASP A 45 -15.75 -10.89 23.14
C ASP A 45 -14.38 -10.20 23.01
N LYS A 46 -13.58 -10.56 21.99
CA LYS A 46 -12.23 -10.07 21.72
C LYS A 46 -12.07 -9.47 20.32
N VAL A 47 -13.16 -9.01 19.72
CA VAL A 47 -13.16 -8.36 18.39
C VAL A 47 -12.20 -7.16 18.33
N PHE A 48 -11.96 -6.45 19.45
CA PHE A 48 -10.96 -5.37 19.54
C PHE A 48 -9.54 -5.78 19.13
N LEU A 49 -9.19 -7.08 19.14
CA LEU A 49 -7.87 -7.54 18.68
C LEU A 49 -7.65 -7.29 17.19
N TYR A 50 -8.72 -7.27 16.38
CA TYR A 50 -8.68 -6.95 14.95
C TYR A 50 -8.38 -5.47 14.68
N GLU A 51 -8.40 -4.62 15.70
CA GLU A 51 -8.09 -3.19 15.58
C GLU A 51 -6.61 -2.88 15.85
N ILE A 52 -5.80 -3.90 16.19
CA ILE A 52 -4.40 -3.70 16.59
C ILE A 52 -3.47 -3.73 15.37
N VAL A 53 -3.55 -4.76 14.52
CA VAL A 53 -2.57 -5.03 13.44
C VAL A 53 -2.96 -4.38 12.13
N VAL A 54 -4.18 -4.65 11.63
CA VAL A 54 -4.77 -4.02 10.44
C VAL A 54 -6.20 -3.62 10.76
N ASN A 55 -6.39 -2.35 11.12
CA ASN A 55 -7.67 -1.83 11.57
C ASN A 55 -8.51 -1.37 10.37
N ARG A 56 -9.36 -2.26 9.85
CA ARG A 56 -10.26 -1.91 8.73
C ARG A 56 -11.39 -0.93 9.09
N MET A 57 -11.62 -0.66 10.38
CA MET A 57 -12.69 0.25 10.83
C MET A 57 -12.22 1.70 10.87
N SER A 58 -11.11 1.96 11.55
CA SER A 58 -10.60 3.32 11.74
C SER A 58 -9.35 3.62 10.92
N GLY A 59 -8.69 2.60 10.37
CA GLY A 59 -7.36 2.70 9.80
C GLY A 59 -6.25 2.98 10.82
N LEU A 60 -6.59 3.25 12.09
CA LEU A 60 -5.62 3.48 13.15
C LEU A 60 -5.19 2.16 13.78
N ASP A 61 -4.08 1.62 13.29
CA ASP A 61 -3.40 0.45 13.80
C ASP A 61 -1.91 0.73 14.03
N VAL A 62 -1.20 -0.23 14.62
CA VAL A 62 0.24 -0.07 14.91
C VAL A 62 1.09 0.01 13.64
N ASN A 63 0.62 -0.56 12.52
CA ASN A 63 1.33 -0.51 11.23
C ASN A 63 1.33 0.92 10.67
N ARG A 64 0.17 1.59 10.69
CA ARG A 64 0.02 2.97 10.26
C ARG A 64 0.81 3.92 11.16
N ILE A 65 0.75 3.73 12.48
CA ILE A 65 1.50 4.57 13.43
C ILE A 65 3.01 4.46 13.18
N ASP A 66 3.55 3.24 13.08
CA ASP A 66 4.99 3.02 12.86
C ASP A 66 5.45 3.63 11.53
N SER A 67 4.77 3.30 10.42
CA SER A 67 5.14 3.79 9.09
C SER A 67 5.09 5.33 9.02
N THR A 68 4.02 5.94 9.53
CA THR A 68 3.90 7.40 9.58
C THR A 68 5.03 8.04 10.39
N MET A 69 5.34 7.51 11.57
CA MET A 69 6.44 8.05 12.39
C MET A 69 7.82 7.85 11.78
N ARG A 70 8.07 6.66 11.20
CA ARG A 70 9.33 6.32 10.57
C ARG A 70 9.59 7.23 9.37
N ASP A 71 8.57 7.42 8.54
CA ASP A 71 8.71 8.16 7.29
C ASP A 71 8.70 9.67 7.51
N SER A 72 8.13 10.15 8.62
CA SER A 72 8.23 11.57 8.99
C SER A 72 9.65 12.05 9.20
N VAL A 73 10.54 11.15 9.64
CA VAL A 73 11.96 11.45 9.81
C VAL A 73 12.61 11.83 8.47
N VAL A 74 12.16 11.24 7.36
CA VAL A 74 12.63 11.59 6.01
C VAL A 74 12.34 13.06 5.68
N LEU A 75 11.21 13.59 6.16
CA LEU A 75 10.84 15.00 6.00
C LEU A 75 11.37 15.91 7.12
N GLY A 76 12.22 15.39 8.02
CA GLY A 76 12.71 16.14 9.19
C GLY A 76 11.62 16.47 10.21
N LYS A 77 10.45 15.82 10.12
CA LYS A 77 9.31 16.02 11.01
C LYS A 77 9.37 15.00 12.15
N ARG A 78 9.14 15.46 13.38
CA ARG A 78 8.95 14.58 14.54
C ARG A 78 7.47 14.49 14.85
N ILE A 79 6.83 13.41 14.43
CA ILE A 79 5.43 13.14 14.73
C ILE A 79 5.27 12.70 16.19
N LEU A 80 4.08 13.00 16.71
CA LEU A 80 3.42 12.53 17.94
C LEU A 80 4.13 11.46 18.79
N HIS A 81 4.12 11.66 20.10
CA HIS A 81 4.54 10.64 21.06
C HIS A 81 3.47 9.54 21.23
N TRP A 82 3.38 8.60 20.27
CA TRP A 82 2.43 7.47 20.26
C TRP A 82 2.35 6.71 21.61
N ARG A 83 3.47 6.55 22.32
CA ARG A 83 3.50 5.92 23.66
C ARG A 83 2.57 6.59 24.66
N LYS A 84 2.43 7.93 24.60
CA LYS A 84 1.52 8.67 25.48
C LYS A 84 0.05 8.38 25.18
N ILE A 85 -0.24 8.08 23.91
CA ILE A 85 -1.59 7.74 23.44
C ILE A 85 -1.94 6.32 23.84
N LEU A 86 -1.05 5.36 23.60
CA LEU A 86 -1.30 3.95 23.94
C LEU A 86 -1.49 3.71 25.44
N ASN A 87 -0.88 4.53 26.30
CA ASN A 87 -1.11 4.41 27.76
C ASN A 87 -2.55 4.76 28.17
N LYS A 88 -3.27 5.49 27.31
CA LYS A 88 -4.58 6.05 27.61
C LYS A 88 -5.74 5.33 26.94
N ILE A 89 -5.51 4.58 25.86
CA ILE A 89 -6.58 3.79 25.20
C ILE A 89 -7.19 2.77 26.16
N ARG A 90 -8.47 2.47 25.98
CA ARG A 90 -9.22 1.51 26.79
C ARG A 90 -10.09 0.64 25.91
N VAL A 91 -10.35 -0.59 26.33
CA VAL A 91 -11.35 -1.44 25.69
C VAL A 91 -12.68 -1.26 26.40
N LYS A 92 -13.74 -0.91 25.66
CA LYS A 92 -15.11 -0.72 26.18
C LYS A 92 -16.12 -1.44 25.30
N VAL A 93 -17.27 -1.77 25.89
CA VAL A 93 -18.45 -2.19 25.12
C VAL A 93 -19.03 -0.97 24.42
N CYS A 94 -19.15 -1.04 23.10
CA CYS A 94 -19.63 0.05 22.24
C CYS A 94 -21.11 -0.13 21.87
N PRO A 95 -21.73 0.85 21.18
CA PRO A 95 -23.15 0.79 20.80
C PRO A 95 -23.55 -0.43 19.96
N ASP A 96 -22.61 -1.09 19.30
CA ASP A 96 -22.85 -2.32 18.55
C ASP A 96 -22.85 -3.60 19.42
N GLY A 97 -22.68 -3.44 20.74
CA GLY A 97 -22.64 -4.53 21.72
C GLY A 97 -21.29 -5.23 21.84
N LYS A 98 -20.27 -4.84 21.06
CA LYS A 98 -18.95 -5.48 21.03
C LYS A 98 -17.91 -4.66 21.78
N LYS A 99 -16.81 -5.31 22.15
CA LYS A 99 -15.66 -4.65 22.75
C LYS A 99 -14.76 -4.06 21.65
N HIS A 100 -14.51 -2.75 21.71
CA HIS A 100 -13.61 -2.03 20.81
C HIS A 100 -12.56 -1.23 21.57
N ILE A 101 -11.46 -0.91 20.89
CA ILE A 101 -10.46 0.05 21.36
C ILE A 101 -11.04 1.46 21.27
N CYS A 102 -11.04 2.17 22.40
CA CYS A 102 -11.56 3.51 22.52
C CYS A 102 -10.44 4.49 22.91
N ALA A 103 -10.41 5.63 22.22
CA ALA A 103 -9.63 6.81 22.63
C ALA A 103 -10.28 7.50 23.85
N ASN A 104 -9.56 8.45 24.47
CA ASN A 104 -10.21 9.43 25.34
C ASN A 104 -10.47 10.72 24.55
N GLU A 105 -11.59 11.38 24.84
CA GLU A 105 -12.00 12.63 24.19
C GLU A 105 -10.89 13.69 24.18
N GLU A 106 -10.19 13.88 25.31
CA GLU A 106 -9.09 14.85 25.45
C GLU A 106 -7.90 14.62 24.50
N ASP A 107 -7.80 13.42 23.92
CA ASP A 107 -6.72 13.07 23.01
C ASP A 107 -7.16 13.03 21.54
N LEU A 108 -8.44 13.27 21.22
CA LEU A 108 -8.96 13.23 19.83
C LEU A 108 -8.16 14.14 18.89
N ASP A 109 -7.80 15.35 19.31
CA ASP A 109 -6.96 16.25 18.50
C ASP A 109 -5.60 15.67 18.14
N LYS A 110 -5.05 14.79 18.98
CA LYS A 110 -3.77 14.11 18.70
C LYS A 110 -3.92 13.05 17.63
N TYR A 111 -5.06 12.34 17.63
CA TYR A 111 -5.37 11.40 16.56
C TYR A 111 -5.61 12.14 15.24
N ASN A 112 -6.32 13.28 15.28
CA ASN A 112 -6.50 14.16 14.12
C ASN A 112 -5.17 14.63 13.56
N GLY A 113 -4.25 15.04 14.44
CA GLY A 113 -2.88 15.39 14.07
C GLY A 113 -2.15 14.25 13.35
N LEU A 114 -2.28 13.00 13.83
CA LEU A 114 -1.67 11.84 13.18
C LEU A 114 -2.21 11.63 11.76
N PHE A 115 -3.53 11.74 11.57
CA PHE A 115 -4.13 11.63 10.23
C PHE A 115 -3.68 12.76 9.31
N ALA A 116 -3.60 14.00 9.83
CA ALA A 116 -3.08 15.13 9.08
C ALA A 116 -1.61 14.95 8.69
N ASP A 117 -0.77 14.47 9.60
CA ASP A 117 0.64 14.20 9.35
C ASP A 117 0.82 13.10 8.31
N ARG A 118 0.04 12.02 8.38
CA ARG A 118 0.05 10.96 7.36
C ARG A 118 -0.42 11.48 6.01
N HIS A 119 -1.44 12.36 5.97
CA HIS A 119 -1.88 12.97 4.73
C HIS A 119 -0.78 13.85 4.12
N ALA A 120 -0.06 14.60 4.96
CA ALA A 120 1.10 15.37 4.53
C ALA A 120 2.21 14.47 3.97
N LEU A 121 2.52 13.34 4.62
CA LEU A 121 3.49 12.36 4.10
C LEU A 121 3.06 11.78 2.76
N PHE A 122 1.79 11.41 2.64
CA PHE A 122 1.26 10.93 1.37
C PHE A 122 1.51 11.94 0.27
N LYS A 123 1.17 13.21 0.49
CA LYS A 123 1.35 14.27 -0.52
C LYS A 123 2.80 14.65 -0.79
N GLU A 124 3.62 14.79 0.24
CA GLU A 124 4.98 15.37 0.17
C GLU A 124 6.06 14.32 -0.10
N LEU A 125 5.84 13.06 0.26
CA LEU A 125 6.82 11.98 0.14
C LEU A 125 6.35 10.91 -0.84
N TYR A 126 5.24 10.23 -0.56
CA TYR A 126 4.83 9.05 -1.36
C TYR A 126 4.32 9.45 -2.75
N PHE A 127 3.59 10.56 -2.84
CA PHE A 127 2.97 11.07 -4.06
C PHE A 127 3.77 12.21 -4.70
N GLU A 128 5.01 12.40 -4.26
CA GLU A 128 5.92 13.37 -4.87
C GLU A 128 6.07 13.05 -6.37
N ARG A 129 6.07 14.11 -7.19
CA ARG A 129 5.97 14.00 -8.65
C ARG A 129 7.10 13.16 -9.25
N LYS A 130 8.34 13.35 -8.82
CA LYS A 130 9.49 12.57 -9.32
C LYS A 130 9.39 11.12 -8.85
N ASN A 131 8.98 10.86 -7.61
CA ASN A 131 8.77 9.49 -7.11
C ASN A 131 7.73 8.75 -7.97
N ARG A 132 6.62 9.41 -8.33
CA ARG A 132 5.62 8.84 -9.24
C ARG A 132 6.16 8.56 -10.63
N ILE A 133 6.95 9.48 -11.20
CA ILE A 133 7.57 9.27 -12.51
C ILE A 133 8.51 8.06 -12.47
N VAL A 134 9.36 7.95 -11.45
CA VAL A 134 10.27 6.81 -11.26
C VAL A 134 9.49 5.51 -11.10
N ALA A 135 8.44 5.48 -10.27
CA ALA A 135 7.57 4.31 -10.10
C ALA A 135 6.90 3.91 -11.43
N THR A 136 6.45 4.90 -12.22
CA THR A 136 5.86 4.68 -13.54
C THR A 136 6.89 4.09 -14.51
N MET A 137 8.12 4.59 -14.52
CA MET A 137 9.22 4.04 -15.34
C MET A 137 9.53 2.57 -14.98
N ILE A 138 9.61 2.26 -13.68
CA ILE A 138 9.82 0.89 -13.19
C ILE A 138 8.65 -0.02 -13.61
N ASN A 139 7.41 0.47 -13.51
CA ASN A 139 6.24 -0.28 -13.95
C ASN A 139 6.26 -0.55 -15.47
N GLN A 140 6.68 0.42 -16.29
CA GLN A 140 6.86 0.22 -17.73
C GLN A 140 7.90 -0.88 -18.04
N ILE A 141 9.01 -0.92 -17.29
CA ILE A 141 10.00 -1.99 -17.40
C ILE A 141 9.36 -3.35 -17.11
N PHE A 142 8.62 -3.46 -15.99
CA PHE A 142 7.97 -4.71 -15.60
C PHE A 142 6.89 -5.17 -16.58
N ILE A 143 6.10 -4.26 -17.14
CA ILE A 143 5.09 -4.58 -18.16
C ILE A 143 5.77 -5.15 -19.41
N LYS A 144 6.85 -4.51 -19.88
CA LYS A 144 7.58 -4.95 -21.08
C LYS A 144 8.29 -6.30 -20.87
N CYS A 145 8.90 -6.52 -19.70
CA CYS A 145 9.60 -7.78 -19.43
C CYS A 145 8.72 -8.87 -18.81
N GLY A 146 7.44 -8.62 -18.53
CA GLY A 146 6.62 -9.48 -17.68
C GLY A 146 6.50 -10.94 -18.16
N LYS A 147 6.58 -11.15 -19.48
CA LYS A 147 6.55 -12.48 -20.12
C LYS A 147 7.93 -13.06 -20.43
N ALA A 148 9.00 -12.27 -20.32
CA ALA A 148 10.35 -12.76 -20.57
C ALA A 148 10.79 -13.70 -19.45
N GLU A 149 11.42 -14.82 -19.78
CA GLU A 149 11.88 -15.82 -18.81
C GLU A 149 13.32 -15.50 -18.37
N PHE A 150 13.46 -14.81 -17.25
CA PHE A 150 14.77 -14.36 -16.74
C PHE A 150 15.01 -14.67 -15.26
N ILE A 151 14.00 -15.13 -14.53
CA ILE A 151 14.14 -15.47 -13.10
C ILE A 151 14.47 -16.95 -12.99
N LYS A 152 15.53 -17.30 -12.26
CA LYS A 152 15.90 -18.71 -12.08
C LYS A 152 14.96 -19.40 -11.08
N GLY A 153 14.20 -20.38 -11.57
CA GLY A 153 13.34 -21.25 -10.79
C GLY A 153 14.11 -22.28 -9.96
N PRO A 154 13.43 -22.99 -9.05
CA PRO A 154 14.05 -23.96 -8.14
C PRO A 154 14.55 -25.21 -8.86
N ASP A 155 13.89 -25.58 -9.96
CA ASP A 155 14.24 -26.68 -10.87
C ASP A 155 15.37 -26.32 -11.85
N GLY A 156 15.87 -25.08 -11.79
CA GLY A 156 16.89 -24.55 -12.70
C GLY A 156 16.33 -23.97 -14.01
N ASN A 157 15.04 -24.14 -14.30
CA ASN A 157 14.40 -23.51 -15.45
C ASN A 157 14.24 -22.02 -15.22
N ARG A 158 14.15 -21.24 -16.30
CA ARG A 158 13.84 -19.81 -16.20
C ARG A 158 12.33 -19.61 -16.17
N LEU A 159 11.89 -18.67 -15.35
CA LEU A 159 10.50 -18.29 -15.16
C LEU A 159 10.32 -16.84 -15.57
N SER A 160 9.11 -16.53 -16.04
CA SER A 160 8.67 -15.15 -16.21
C SER A 160 8.44 -14.48 -14.85
N LEU A 161 8.43 -13.14 -14.82
CA LEU A 161 8.05 -12.41 -13.59
C LEU A 161 6.64 -12.79 -13.14
N ILE A 162 5.71 -12.96 -14.09
CA ILE A 162 4.31 -13.34 -13.82
C ILE A 162 4.23 -14.74 -13.19
N ASP A 163 5.08 -15.68 -13.60
CA ASP A 163 5.09 -17.03 -13.03
C ASP A 163 5.82 -17.09 -11.69
N ALA A 164 6.91 -16.33 -11.54
CA ALA A 164 7.69 -16.28 -10.32
C ALA A 164 6.91 -15.70 -9.13
N ILE A 165 5.93 -14.82 -9.35
CA ILE A 165 5.08 -14.30 -8.25
C ILE A 165 3.97 -15.27 -7.81
N LYS A 166 3.71 -16.35 -8.56
CA LYS A 166 2.63 -17.32 -8.25
C LYS A 166 2.99 -18.27 -7.11
N THR A 167 4.28 -18.50 -6.85
CA THR A 167 4.73 -19.38 -5.77
C THR A 167 5.61 -18.64 -4.77
N MET A 168 5.51 -19.00 -3.48
CA MET A 168 6.26 -18.29 -2.43
C MET A 168 7.75 -18.63 -2.43
N ASP A 169 8.14 -19.81 -2.91
CA ASP A 169 9.54 -20.23 -3.04
C ASP A 169 10.32 -19.36 -4.03
N THR A 170 9.65 -18.90 -5.10
CA THR A 170 10.24 -17.97 -6.07
C THR A 170 10.00 -16.52 -5.68
N TYR A 171 8.82 -16.18 -5.13
CA TYR A 171 8.50 -14.82 -4.73
C TYR A 171 9.44 -14.29 -3.64
N CYS A 172 9.90 -15.12 -2.70
CA CYS A 172 10.84 -14.70 -1.66
C CYS A 172 12.22 -14.25 -2.19
N ARG A 173 12.55 -14.60 -3.44
CA ARG A 173 13.80 -14.22 -4.11
C ARG A 173 13.67 -12.92 -4.90
N ILE A 174 12.45 -12.40 -5.05
CA ILE A 174 12.19 -11.17 -5.79
C ILE A 174 12.34 -9.99 -4.83
N ASN A 175 13.34 -9.15 -5.10
CA ASN A 175 13.57 -7.89 -4.42
C ASN A 175 14.11 -6.86 -5.43
N ASP A 176 14.52 -5.69 -4.96
CA ASP A 176 14.96 -4.57 -5.80
C ASP A 176 16.13 -4.90 -6.74
N SER A 177 16.90 -5.97 -6.45
CA SER A 177 17.93 -6.48 -7.36
C SER A 177 17.38 -6.92 -8.72
N ILE A 178 16.06 -7.13 -8.84
CA ILE A 178 15.39 -7.56 -10.08
C ILE A 178 15.68 -6.63 -11.26
N ILE A 179 15.85 -5.32 -11.03
CA ILE A 179 16.20 -4.36 -12.07
C ILE A 179 17.60 -4.66 -12.64
N GLY A 180 18.53 -5.06 -11.78
CA GLY A 180 19.86 -5.51 -12.19
C GLY A 180 19.81 -6.80 -13.00
N ILE A 181 18.99 -7.76 -12.57
CA ILE A 181 18.79 -9.03 -13.29
C ILE A 181 18.19 -8.76 -14.68
N ILE A 182 17.14 -7.96 -14.77
CA ILE A 182 16.50 -7.59 -16.05
C ILE A 182 17.54 -7.01 -17.01
N ARG A 183 18.34 -6.05 -16.54
CA ARG A 183 19.40 -5.42 -17.33
C ARG A 183 20.40 -6.42 -17.91
N GLU A 184 20.70 -7.50 -17.18
CA GLU A 184 21.73 -8.47 -17.56
C GLU A 184 21.20 -9.59 -18.45
N THR A 185 19.88 -9.79 -18.49
CA THR A 185 19.28 -11.02 -19.04
C THR A 185 18.19 -10.79 -20.07
N VAL A 186 17.54 -9.62 -20.08
CA VAL A 186 16.46 -9.29 -21.01
C VAL A 186 17.04 -8.45 -22.15
N ALA A 187 17.07 -9.02 -23.35
CA ALA A 187 17.51 -8.34 -24.57
C ALA A 187 16.33 -7.61 -25.22
N ASP A 188 15.99 -6.43 -24.68
CA ASP A 188 14.97 -5.54 -25.22
C ASP A 188 15.49 -4.09 -25.21
N THR A 189 15.61 -3.50 -26.40
CA THR A 189 16.19 -2.16 -26.59
C THR A 189 15.44 -1.06 -25.82
N GLU A 190 14.12 -1.20 -25.64
CA GLU A 190 13.33 -0.22 -24.90
C GLU A 190 13.50 -0.38 -23.39
N VAL A 191 13.56 -1.62 -22.90
CA VAL A 191 13.88 -1.92 -21.49
C VAL A 191 15.28 -1.41 -21.14
N GLU A 192 16.27 -1.64 -21.99
CA GLU A 192 17.63 -1.12 -21.81
C GLU A 192 17.65 0.40 -21.72
N LYS A 193 16.93 1.09 -22.62
CA LYS A 193 16.77 2.55 -22.58
C LYS A 193 16.10 3.02 -21.29
N LEU A 194 15.00 2.40 -20.86
CA LEU A 194 14.30 2.77 -19.63
C LEU A 194 15.19 2.59 -18.38
N ILE A 195 15.97 1.52 -18.32
CA ILE A 195 16.94 1.29 -17.25
C ILE A 195 18.06 2.34 -17.30
N GLN A 196 18.56 2.70 -18.48
CA GLN A 196 19.54 3.77 -18.64
C GLN A 196 18.98 5.13 -18.18
N PHE A 197 17.72 5.41 -18.48
CA PHE A 197 17.03 6.62 -18.04
C PHE A 197 16.91 6.68 -16.52
N LEU A 198 16.52 5.58 -15.87
CA LEU A 198 16.50 5.48 -14.40
C LEU A 198 17.89 5.77 -13.80
N ARG A 199 18.94 5.16 -14.33
CA ARG A 199 20.32 5.33 -13.82
C ARG A 199 20.89 6.73 -14.05
N SER A 200 20.52 7.37 -15.15
CA SER A 200 20.94 8.74 -15.47
C SER A 200 20.00 9.82 -14.94
N SER A 201 18.93 9.43 -14.22
CA SER A 201 17.87 10.33 -13.77
C SER A 201 17.21 11.13 -14.91
N LYS A 202 17.17 10.57 -16.12
CA LYS A 202 16.44 11.12 -17.27
C LYS A 202 14.96 10.72 -17.16
N LEU A 203 14.20 11.49 -16.39
CA LEU A 203 12.81 11.19 -16.06
C LEU A 203 11.84 11.48 -17.22
N PHE A 204 10.68 10.82 -17.22
CA PHE A 204 9.58 11.15 -18.12
C PHE A 204 9.16 12.61 -17.98
N ILE A 205 8.83 13.24 -19.12
CA ILE A 205 8.49 14.66 -19.20
C ILE A 205 6.99 14.81 -18.93
N PRO A 206 6.57 15.49 -17.87
CA PRO A 206 5.17 15.72 -17.59
C PRO A 206 4.58 16.78 -18.53
N ILE A 207 3.59 16.38 -19.33
CA ILE A 207 2.96 17.22 -20.35
C ILE A 207 1.57 17.73 -19.96
N GLY A 208 0.91 17.12 -18.97
CA GLY A 208 -0.39 17.60 -18.51
C GLY A 208 -1.02 16.77 -17.41
N TYR A 209 -2.23 17.16 -17.01
CA TYR A 209 -3.09 16.33 -16.17
C TYR A 209 -4.57 16.63 -16.46
N VAL A 210 -5.43 15.63 -16.21
CA VAL A 210 -6.89 15.75 -16.28
C VAL A 210 -7.48 15.35 -14.94
N LYS A 211 -8.51 16.06 -14.47
CA LYS A 211 -9.25 15.75 -13.23
C LYS A 211 -10.61 15.17 -13.57
N ASN A 212 -11.15 14.32 -12.69
CA ASN A 212 -12.46 13.69 -12.82
C ASN A 212 -12.61 12.89 -14.11
N CYS A 213 -11.56 12.13 -14.49
CA CYS A 213 -11.59 11.24 -15.63
C CYS A 213 -12.58 10.09 -15.40
N GLN A 214 -13.85 10.29 -15.79
CA GLN A 214 -14.76 9.19 -16.08
C GLN A 214 -14.58 8.80 -17.56
N LEU A 215 -13.41 8.26 -17.89
CA LEU A 215 -13.12 7.80 -19.24
C LEU A 215 -13.69 6.39 -19.41
N ALA A 216 -14.74 6.25 -20.22
CA ALA A 216 -15.32 4.94 -20.52
C ALA A 216 -14.29 3.97 -21.14
N GLY A 217 -13.32 4.49 -21.91
CA GLY A 217 -12.18 3.74 -22.46
C GLY A 217 -10.87 3.84 -21.66
N GLY A 218 -10.89 4.43 -20.47
CA GLY A 218 -9.74 4.50 -19.56
C GLY A 218 -8.51 5.21 -20.12
N ALA A 219 -7.32 4.79 -19.65
CA ALA A 219 -6.03 5.37 -20.03
C ALA A 219 -5.71 5.21 -21.54
N GLN A 220 -6.21 4.16 -22.18
CA GLN A 220 -5.92 3.86 -23.58
C GLN A 220 -6.60 4.88 -24.52
N GLN A 221 -7.88 5.16 -24.31
CA GLN A 221 -8.60 6.20 -25.06
C GLN A 221 -7.88 7.56 -24.99
N LEU A 222 -7.36 7.94 -23.82
CA LEU A 222 -6.65 9.20 -23.66
C LEU A 222 -5.34 9.24 -24.47
N LYS A 223 -4.63 8.12 -24.60
CA LYS A 223 -3.44 8.04 -25.44
C LYS A 223 -3.77 8.24 -26.92
N GLU A 224 -4.81 7.56 -27.40
CA GLU A 224 -5.29 7.65 -28.78
C GLU A 224 -5.71 9.09 -29.13
N GLU A 225 -6.47 9.75 -28.25
CA GLU A 225 -6.90 11.13 -28.45
C GLU A 225 -5.73 12.12 -28.51
N ILE A 226 -4.70 11.94 -27.67
CA ILE A 226 -3.50 12.81 -27.68
C ILE A 226 -2.65 12.55 -28.92
N ALA A 227 -2.41 11.28 -29.27
CA ALA A 227 -1.62 10.91 -30.45
C ALA A 227 -2.30 11.36 -31.76
N ALA A 228 -3.63 11.40 -31.80
CA ALA A 228 -4.38 11.88 -32.96
C ALA A 228 -4.31 13.42 -33.15
N TYR A 229 -3.99 14.17 -32.10
CA TYR A 229 -3.99 15.64 -32.13
C TYR A 229 -2.59 16.24 -32.29
N GLU A 230 -1.54 15.56 -31.81
CA GLU A 230 -0.17 16.09 -31.81
C GLU A 230 0.71 15.37 -32.85
N ASP A 231 1.09 16.08 -33.90
CA ASP A 231 1.97 15.56 -34.96
C ASP A 231 3.34 15.13 -34.40
N GLY A 232 3.69 13.86 -34.57
CA GLY A 232 5.00 13.32 -34.20
C GLY A 232 5.11 12.71 -32.79
N LEU A 233 3.98 12.50 -32.11
CA LEU A 233 3.84 11.62 -30.95
C LEU A 233 3.08 10.34 -31.32
N SER A 234 3.61 9.18 -30.95
CA SER A 234 2.87 7.93 -30.99
C SER A 234 2.19 7.65 -29.65
N GLU A 235 1.27 6.69 -29.62
CA GLU A 235 0.68 6.19 -28.37
C GLU A 235 1.73 5.61 -27.40
N ASP A 236 2.83 5.07 -27.94
CA ASP A 236 3.93 4.51 -27.15
C ASP A 236 4.77 5.59 -26.47
N ASP A 237 4.79 6.81 -27.03
CA ASP A 237 5.44 7.97 -26.42
C ASP A 237 4.65 8.50 -25.22
N ILE A 238 3.35 8.19 -25.13
CA ILE A 238 2.41 8.75 -24.15
C ILE A 238 2.19 7.77 -23.01
N ILE A 239 2.39 8.25 -21.78
CA ILE A 239 2.21 7.46 -20.56
C ILE A 239 1.14 8.15 -19.71
N VAL A 240 0.09 7.40 -19.41
CA VAL A 240 -1.01 7.86 -18.56
C VAL A 240 -0.90 7.19 -17.21
N ASP A 241 -0.61 8.00 -16.19
CA ASP A 241 -0.49 7.60 -14.80
C ASP A 241 -1.76 7.99 -14.04
N VAL A 242 -2.58 6.99 -13.74
CA VAL A 242 -3.85 7.19 -13.04
C VAL A 242 -3.58 7.28 -11.54
N ALA A 243 -4.00 8.40 -10.97
CA ALA A 243 -3.85 8.77 -9.58
C ALA A 243 -5.24 8.93 -8.97
N GLU A 244 -5.62 8.02 -8.07
CA GLU A 244 -6.72 8.30 -7.15
C GLU A 244 -6.24 9.33 -6.12
N SER A 245 -7.03 10.36 -5.91
CA SER A 245 -6.86 11.31 -4.81
C SER A 245 -7.89 10.98 -3.72
N GLY A 246 -7.49 11.25 -2.49
CA GLY A 246 -8.16 10.83 -1.27
C GLY A 246 -7.10 10.52 -0.22
N TYR A 247 -7.51 10.01 0.93
CA TYR A 247 -6.59 9.53 1.95
C TYR A 247 -6.43 8.02 1.80
N GLU A 248 -5.51 7.58 0.94
CA GLU A 248 -5.26 6.14 0.71
C GLU A 248 -6.51 5.36 0.23
N GLY A 249 -7.38 6.02 -0.53
CA GLY A 249 -8.66 5.45 -0.99
C GLY A 249 -9.78 5.48 0.05
N ALA A 250 -9.51 5.88 1.30
CA ALA A 250 -10.55 6.08 2.31
C ALA A 250 -11.29 7.41 2.07
N THR A 251 -12.62 7.36 2.11
CA THR A 251 -13.52 8.52 2.08
C THR A 251 -13.93 8.96 3.48
N SER A 252 -13.83 8.07 4.47
CA SER A 252 -14.01 8.39 5.87
C SER A 252 -13.28 7.39 6.77
N GLU A 253 -12.96 7.82 8.00
CA GLU A 253 -12.38 6.98 9.06
C GLU A 253 -13.08 7.29 10.38
N SER A 254 -13.45 6.24 11.12
CA SER A 254 -14.21 6.36 12.37
C SER A 254 -13.54 5.64 13.52
N MET A 255 -13.53 6.25 14.71
CA MET A 255 -12.99 5.67 15.93
C MET A 255 -13.95 5.86 17.11
N TYR A 256 -14.06 4.85 17.98
CA TYR A 256 -14.76 5.01 19.25
C TYR A 256 -13.91 5.79 20.26
N TYR A 257 -14.57 6.59 21.09
CA TYR A 257 -13.92 7.30 22.18
C TYR A 257 -14.82 7.36 23.41
N ILE A 258 -14.18 7.53 24.57
CA ILE A 258 -14.84 7.75 25.85
C ILE A 258 -14.93 9.27 26.03
N SER A 259 -16.16 9.81 26.07
CA SER A 259 -16.38 11.22 26.37
C SER A 259 -16.17 11.53 27.85
N SER A 260 -16.07 12.83 28.15
CA SER A 260 -15.86 13.36 29.50
C SER A 260 -16.94 12.93 30.50
N ASP A 261 -18.15 12.64 30.01
CA ASP A 261 -19.28 12.08 30.79
C ASP A 261 -19.20 10.55 31.01
N GLY A 262 -18.15 9.89 30.50
CA GLY A 262 -17.92 8.45 30.60
C GLY A 262 -18.68 7.60 29.59
N THR A 263 -19.49 8.21 28.71
CA THR A 263 -20.20 7.48 27.64
C THR A 263 -19.27 7.17 26.46
N VAL A 264 -19.59 6.10 25.73
CA VAL A 264 -18.85 5.74 24.51
C VAL A 264 -19.55 6.35 23.31
N LYS A 265 -18.80 7.15 22.55
CA LYS A 265 -19.26 7.82 21.33
C LYS A 265 -18.37 7.42 20.16
N GLN A 266 -18.81 7.73 18.95
CA GLN A 266 -18.04 7.53 17.73
C GLN A 266 -17.71 8.88 17.12
N TRP A 267 -16.46 9.03 16.71
CA TRP A 267 -15.95 10.18 15.99
C TRP A 267 -15.59 9.75 14.56
N THR A 268 -15.88 10.59 13.57
CA THR A 268 -15.63 10.31 12.14
C THR A 268 -14.97 11.52 11.47
N THR A 269 -13.94 11.28 10.67
CA THR A 269 -13.40 12.24 9.70
C THR A 269 -13.73 11.79 8.29
N GLU A 270 -14.05 12.74 7.42
CA GLU A 270 -14.34 12.51 6.00
C GLU A 270 -13.32 13.22 5.10
N TRP A 271 -13.02 12.62 3.96
CA TRP A 271 -12.09 13.12 2.97
C TRP A 271 -12.74 13.15 1.59
N VAL A 272 -12.49 14.22 0.83
CA VAL A 272 -12.93 14.30 -0.57
C VAL A 272 -12.00 13.45 -1.43
N SER A 273 -12.56 12.49 -2.16
CA SER A 273 -11.83 11.73 -3.19
C SER A 273 -12.08 12.31 -4.58
N SER A 274 -11.08 12.24 -5.45
CA SER A 274 -11.20 12.59 -6.87
C SER A 274 -10.21 11.78 -7.70
N ILE A 275 -10.47 11.55 -8.98
CA ILE A 275 -9.52 10.83 -9.85
C ILE A 275 -8.75 11.85 -10.69
N LYS A 276 -7.43 11.68 -10.78
CA LYS A 276 -6.54 12.50 -11.59
C LYS A 276 -5.72 11.61 -12.53
N CYS A 277 -5.72 11.90 -13.81
CA CYS A 277 -4.77 11.28 -14.75
C CYS A 277 -3.62 12.25 -14.97
N ILE A 278 -2.39 11.81 -14.71
CA ILE A 278 -1.17 12.56 -15.02
C ILE A 278 -0.62 12.02 -16.33
N ILE A 279 -0.27 12.91 -17.25
CA ILE A 279 0.18 12.54 -18.59
C ILE A 279 1.67 12.86 -18.69
N TYR A 280 2.45 11.87 -19.07
CA TYR A 280 3.88 12.00 -19.35
C TYR A 280 4.19 11.66 -20.81
N CYS A 281 5.30 12.20 -21.29
CA CYS A 281 5.94 11.84 -22.55
C CYS A 281 7.31 11.20 -22.26
N SER A 282 7.62 10.11 -22.96
CA SER A 282 8.93 9.46 -22.88
C SER A 282 10.02 10.36 -23.51
N PRO A 283 11.17 10.54 -22.86
CA PRO A 283 12.29 11.26 -23.45
C PRO A 283 12.83 10.52 -24.68
N LYS A 284 13.02 11.24 -25.78
CA LYS A 284 13.71 10.75 -26.98
C LYS A 284 15.20 10.53 -26.70
#